data_AF-E9GRA4-F1
#
_entry.id   AF-E9GRA4-F1
#
_cell.length_a   1.000
_cell.length_b   1.000
_cell.length_c   1.000
_cell.angle_alpha   90.00
_cell.angle_beta   90.00
_cell.angle_gamma   90.00
#
_symmetry.space_group_name_H-M   'P 1'
#
loop_
_entity.id
_entity.type
_entity.pdbx_description
1 polymer ?
#
loop_
_entity_poly.entity_id
_entity_poly.type
_entity_poly.pdbx_seq_one_letter_code
_entity_poly.pdbx_strand_id
1 'polypeptide(L)'
;MILTVKISVSFLYSSIPEGEKSVLRQKLIGHIHEPVLQVATQLAIIISKIARCDYPKEWPELLPSLLHLVRTEDDSVQQRALLYLHHVTKSLASKRLAGDRRAFQDLSSEMYSYVCALYSHLSQTLLQQMEAGNAEIVGATMEKALLCLRVMRKLTVHGFKTPHQTNTVMEFVQSLYERIKNLLQYRQVVLSNDTLLALCEKYLVVQCKVLWDLLDFHPFSFVPFIRMTVEFVLHYLFQPENQVLLFDSFVVQSLNLVKGIVLCAEYRPGKVIEDTKEPATLEAYRIKSEVFTPESLSLMCRQLIENYLLLSQEDLHVWETNPEEFAAEEGGEAWKYSLRPCTGCLFLSLFHEYCDVGSYCVLRPVLISMLNESMGLIPPDDMNRIIKKDALYNAIGLAAFELFDEVDFDHWFSQVSNI
;
A
#
# COMPACT_ATOMS: atom_id res chain seq x y z
N MET A 1 28.86 13.02 16.95
CA MET A 1 28.74 12.13 18.13
C MET A 1 27.71 11.01 17.93
N ILE A 2 26.41 11.29 17.74
CA ILE A 2 25.37 10.24 17.64
C ILE A 2 25.53 9.33 16.42
N LEU A 3 25.99 9.86 15.28
CA LEU A 3 26.37 9.04 14.13
C LEU A 3 27.52 8.08 14.45
N THR A 4 28.51 8.52 15.23
CA THR A 4 29.61 7.68 15.71
C THR A 4 29.08 6.56 16.61
N VAL A 5 28.20 6.88 17.58
CA VAL A 5 27.54 5.87 18.43
C VAL A 5 26.76 4.86 17.59
N LYS A 6 26.01 5.32 16.59
CA LYS A 6 25.27 4.45 15.66
C LYS A 6 26.19 3.49 14.90
N ILE A 7 27.34 3.96 14.44
CA ILE A 7 28.34 3.14 13.76
C ILE A 7 28.94 2.14 14.77
N SER A 8 29.39 2.60 15.93
CA SER A 8 29.97 1.74 16.97
C SER A 8 29.01 0.65 17.42
N VAL A 9 27.73 0.95 17.63
CA VAL A 9 26.70 -0.07 17.95
C VAL A 9 26.49 -1.05 16.79
N SER A 10 26.74 -0.65 15.54
CA SER A 10 26.58 -1.57 14.40
C SER A 10 27.73 -2.57 14.29
N PHE A 11 28.95 -2.19 14.69
CA PHE A 11 30.15 -3.00 14.47
C PHE A 11 30.73 -3.63 15.73
N LEU A 12 30.58 -2.97 16.87
CA LEU A 12 31.32 -3.31 18.09
C LEU A 12 30.40 -3.75 19.24
N TYR A 13 29.08 -3.69 19.08
CA TYR A 13 28.14 -3.90 20.19
C TYR A 13 28.32 -5.25 20.88
N SER A 14 28.58 -6.32 20.13
CA SER A 14 28.83 -7.66 20.69
C SER A 14 30.07 -7.71 21.59
N SER A 15 31.06 -6.83 21.36
CA SER A 15 32.34 -6.80 22.07
C SER A 15 32.35 -5.86 23.27
N ILE A 16 31.28 -5.09 23.49
CA ILE A 16 31.14 -4.19 24.64
C ILE A 16 30.85 -5.03 25.92
N PRO A 17 31.53 -4.78 27.05
CA PRO A 17 31.23 -5.45 28.32
C PRO A 17 29.78 -5.22 28.79
N GLU A 18 29.18 -6.21 29.45
CA GLU A 18 27.75 -6.12 29.84
C GLU A 18 27.45 -4.94 30.77
N GLY A 19 28.39 -4.57 31.66
CA GLY A 19 28.24 -3.39 32.51
C GLY A 19 28.08 -2.09 31.71
N GLU A 20 28.85 -1.93 30.62
CA GLU A 20 28.74 -0.76 29.73
C GLU A 20 27.46 -0.81 28.89
N LYS A 21 27.06 -2.00 28.43
CA LYS A 21 25.79 -2.18 27.72
C LYS A 21 24.59 -1.78 28.57
N SER A 22 24.56 -2.20 29.84
CA SER A 22 23.50 -1.82 30.79
C SER A 22 23.41 -0.30 30.98
N VAL A 23 24.55 0.38 31.17
CA VAL A 23 24.59 1.85 31.25
C VAL A 23 24.12 2.51 29.96
N LEU A 24 24.51 1.98 28.79
CA LEU A 24 24.06 2.51 27.50
C LEU A 24 22.54 2.38 27.33
N ARG A 25 21.97 1.23 27.69
CA ARG A 25 20.53 0.96 27.64
C ARG A 25 19.74 1.98 28.47
N GLN A 26 20.16 2.23 29.71
CA GLN A 26 19.52 3.22 30.58
C GLN A 26 19.63 4.65 30.03
N LYS A 27 20.81 5.06 29.56
CA LYS A 27 21.04 6.41 29.03
C LYS A 27 20.20 6.69 27.78
N LEU A 28 20.09 5.72 26.87
CA LEU A 28 19.37 5.91 25.61
C LEU A 28 17.88 6.20 25.83
N ILE A 29 17.22 5.51 26.76
CA ILE A 29 15.82 5.79 27.12
C ILE A 29 15.70 7.15 27.81
N GLY A 30 16.68 7.54 28.62
CA GLY A 30 16.71 8.84 29.29
C GLY A 30 16.71 10.05 28.34
N HIS A 31 17.08 9.87 27.08
CA HIS A 31 17.03 10.92 26.04
C HIS A 31 15.66 11.03 25.33
N ILE A 32 14.56 10.65 26.00
CA ILE A 32 13.20 10.76 25.43
C ILE A 32 12.78 12.19 25.12
N HIS A 33 13.31 13.17 25.86
CA HIS A 33 13.02 14.60 25.69
C HIS A 33 13.86 15.29 24.59
N GLU A 34 14.51 14.54 23.70
CA GLU A 34 15.34 15.11 22.63
C GLU A 34 14.50 16.05 21.72
N PRO A 35 14.78 17.37 21.71
CA PRO A 35 13.97 18.33 20.97
C PRO A 35 14.13 18.21 19.46
N VAL A 36 15.29 17.75 18.96
CA VAL A 36 15.57 17.68 17.52
C VAL A 36 15.11 16.33 16.95
N LEU A 37 14.08 16.34 16.09
CA LEU A 37 13.48 15.11 15.53
C LEU A 37 14.49 14.23 14.78
N GLN A 38 15.44 14.84 14.05
CA GLN A 38 16.49 14.10 13.33
C GLN A 38 17.38 13.33 14.30
N VAL A 39 17.67 13.91 15.46
CA VAL A 39 18.47 13.28 16.52
C VAL A 39 17.68 12.17 17.21
N ALA A 40 16.43 12.44 17.59
CA ALA A 40 15.52 11.44 18.13
C ALA A 40 15.37 10.24 17.19
N THR A 41 15.30 10.47 15.87
CA THR A 41 15.26 9.39 14.87
C THR A 41 16.52 8.53 14.92
N GLN A 42 17.71 9.13 15.09
CA GLN A 42 18.94 8.34 15.24
C GLN A 42 18.96 7.55 16.56
N LEU A 43 18.46 8.13 17.67
CA LEU A 43 18.31 7.43 18.94
C LEU A 43 17.37 6.23 18.80
N ALA A 44 16.22 6.40 18.16
CA ALA A 44 15.27 5.33 17.86
C ALA A 44 15.92 4.19 17.07
N ILE A 45 16.73 4.52 16.06
CA ILE A 45 17.47 3.53 15.27
C ILE A 45 18.49 2.79 16.14
N ILE A 46 19.26 3.49 16.97
CA ILE A 46 20.25 2.88 17.88
C ILE A 46 19.56 1.93 18.86
N ILE A 47 18.49 2.40 19.53
CA ILE A 47 17.70 1.58 20.45
C ILE A 47 17.17 0.33 19.74
N SER A 48 16.64 0.46 18.52
CA SER A 48 16.12 -0.69 17.78
C SER A 48 17.20 -1.71 17.34
N LYS A 49 18.44 -1.26 17.13
CA LYS A 49 19.58 -2.14 16.84
C LYS A 49 19.99 -2.92 18.08
N ILE A 50 20.06 -2.26 19.23
CA ILE A 50 20.36 -2.90 20.51
C ILE A 50 19.24 -3.89 20.86
N ALA A 51 17.98 -3.46 20.75
CA ALA A 51 16.82 -4.32 20.99
C ALA A 51 16.85 -5.58 20.12
N ARG A 52 17.37 -5.51 18.88
CA ARG A 52 17.52 -6.70 18.03
C ARG A 52 18.43 -7.76 18.66
N CYS A 53 19.47 -7.36 19.39
CA CYS A 53 20.41 -8.28 20.01
C CYS A 53 19.92 -8.73 21.40
N ASP A 54 19.42 -7.77 22.17
CA ASP A 54 19.30 -7.92 23.63
C ASP A 54 17.86 -8.18 24.09
N TYR A 55 16.86 -7.81 23.28
CA TYR A 55 15.45 -8.04 23.62
C TYR A 55 14.99 -9.45 23.18
N PRO A 56 14.26 -10.21 24.03
CA PRO A 56 13.72 -9.80 25.34
C PRO A 56 14.60 -10.12 26.56
N LYS A 57 15.68 -10.89 26.41
CA LYS A 57 16.38 -11.51 27.56
C LYS A 57 17.21 -10.54 28.39
N GLU A 58 18.07 -9.78 27.72
CA GLU A 58 19.01 -8.86 28.38
C GLU A 58 18.37 -7.51 28.66
N TRP A 59 17.37 -7.10 27.85
CA TRP A 59 16.66 -5.81 27.98
C TRP A 59 15.13 -5.94 28.16
N PRO A 60 14.63 -6.70 29.15
CA PRO A 60 13.20 -7.00 29.30
C PRO A 60 12.32 -5.75 29.54
N GLU A 61 12.85 -4.71 30.18
CA GLU A 61 12.12 -3.50 30.55
C GLU A 61 11.86 -2.54 29.37
N LEU A 62 12.52 -2.73 28.22
CA LEU A 62 12.43 -1.81 27.08
C LEU A 62 10.99 -1.51 26.64
N LEU A 63 10.22 -2.55 26.31
CA LEU A 63 8.85 -2.37 25.82
C LEU A 63 7.89 -1.87 26.90
N PRO A 64 7.90 -2.42 28.15
CA PRO A 64 7.14 -1.83 29.24
C PRO A 64 7.42 -0.34 29.45
N SER A 65 8.69 0.09 29.41
CA SER A 65 9.06 1.50 29.54
C SER A 65 8.54 2.35 28.38
N LEU A 66 8.70 1.89 27.13
CA LEU A 66 8.19 2.62 25.97
C LEU A 66 6.66 2.72 25.99
N LEU A 67 5.95 1.64 26.34
CA LEU A 67 4.50 1.65 26.45
C LEU A 67 4.00 2.56 27.57
N HIS A 68 4.75 2.70 28.66
CA HIS A 68 4.45 3.68 29.71
C HIS A 68 4.62 5.11 29.20
N LEU A 69 5.70 5.41 28.49
CA LEU A 69 5.98 6.73 27.90
C LEU A 69 4.98 7.12 26.79
N VAL A 70 4.39 6.15 26.11
CA VAL A 70 3.33 6.41 25.14
C VAL A 70 2.02 6.87 25.82
N ARG A 71 1.82 6.58 27.11
CA ARG A 71 0.63 7.00 27.89
C ARG A 71 0.71 8.41 28.44
N THR A 72 1.86 9.06 28.34
CA THR A 72 2.05 10.38 28.95
C THR A 72 1.22 11.43 28.20
N GLU A 73 0.73 12.44 28.95
CA GLU A 73 -0.02 13.58 28.38
C GLU A 73 0.90 14.61 27.69
N ASP A 74 2.21 14.49 27.90
CA ASP A 74 3.21 15.30 27.18
C ASP A 74 3.28 14.84 25.71
N ASP A 75 2.76 15.68 24.83
CA ASP A 75 2.67 15.44 23.40
C ASP A 75 4.03 15.18 22.74
N SER A 76 5.08 15.88 23.19
CA SER A 76 6.44 15.69 22.68
C SER A 76 6.97 14.32 23.09
N VAL A 77 6.85 13.98 24.37
CA VAL A 77 7.28 12.67 24.89
C VAL A 77 6.51 11.53 24.24
N GLN A 78 5.19 11.64 24.11
CA GLN A 78 4.36 10.64 23.46
C GLN A 78 4.79 10.42 22.01
N GLN A 79 5.04 11.50 21.26
CA GLN A 79 5.51 11.41 19.86
C GLN A 79 6.87 10.71 19.76
N ARG A 80 7.80 11.03 20.66
CA ARG A 80 9.13 10.39 20.72
C ARG A 80 9.05 8.93 21.12
N ALA A 81 8.19 8.59 22.07
CA ALA A 81 7.98 7.22 22.52
C ALA A 81 7.37 6.36 21.40
N LEU A 82 6.40 6.89 20.64
CA LEU A 82 5.84 6.24 19.44
C LEU A 82 6.89 6.03 18.35
N LEU A 83 7.79 7.01 18.14
CA LEU A 83 8.91 6.86 17.20
C LEU A 83 9.84 5.72 17.62
N TYR A 84 10.20 5.65 18.91
CA TYR A 84 11.09 4.61 19.42
C TYR A 84 10.42 3.24 19.34
N LEU A 85 9.14 3.16 19.74
CA LEU A 85 8.33 1.95 19.64
C LEU A 85 8.20 1.46 18.20
N HIS A 86 7.99 2.36 17.24
CA HIS A 86 7.98 2.02 15.81
C HIS A 86 9.28 1.37 15.36
N HIS A 87 10.43 1.99 15.67
CA HIS A 87 11.72 1.45 15.25
C HIS A 87 12.03 0.12 15.92
N VAL A 88 11.75 -0.03 17.22
CA VAL A 88 11.92 -1.30 17.95
C VAL A 88 11.02 -2.39 17.35
N THR A 89 9.73 -2.13 17.18
CA THR A 89 8.77 -3.09 16.61
C THR A 89 9.19 -3.52 15.21
N LYS A 90 9.59 -2.57 14.35
CA LYS A 90 10.10 -2.85 13.00
C LYS A 90 11.34 -3.77 13.03
N SER A 91 12.26 -3.50 13.95
CA SER A 91 13.49 -4.28 14.09
C SER A 91 13.19 -5.71 14.53
N LEU A 92 12.35 -5.89 15.56
CA LEU A 92 11.98 -7.21 16.07
C LEU A 92 11.18 -8.02 15.05
N ALA A 93 10.19 -7.42 14.39
CA ALA A 93 9.36 -8.06 13.36
C ALA A 93 10.16 -8.59 12.17
N SER A 94 11.35 -8.03 11.91
CA SER A 94 12.20 -8.43 10.78
C SER A 94 13.11 -9.62 11.07
N LYS A 95 13.11 -10.17 12.30
CA LYS A 95 13.84 -11.39 12.62
C LYS A 95 13.15 -12.60 11.99
N ARG A 96 13.92 -13.44 11.27
CA ARG A 96 13.37 -14.52 10.43
C ARG A 96 13.45 -15.92 11.05
N LEU A 97 14.24 -16.11 12.10
CA LEU A 97 14.36 -17.42 12.75
C LEU A 97 13.05 -17.81 13.45
N ALA A 98 12.73 -19.10 13.48
CA ALA A 98 11.46 -19.59 14.02
C ALA A 98 11.24 -19.21 15.50
N GLY A 99 12.30 -19.26 16.31
CA GLY A 99 12.25 -18.84 17.71
C GLY A 99 11.97 -17.34 17.87
N ASP A 100 12.62 -16.49 17.06
CA ASP A 100 12.39 -15.05 17.08
C ASP A 100 10.98 -14.67 16.60
N ARG A 101 10.47 -15.35 15.57
CA ARG A 101 9.09 -15.15 15.08
C ARG A 101 8.07 -15.49 16.17
N ARG A 102 8.29 -16.59 16.91
CA ARG A 102 7.43 -16.95 18.04
C ARG A 102 7.48 -15.90 19.14
N ALA A 103 8.69 -15.46 19.52
CA ALA A 103 8.84 -14.39 20.51
C ALA A 103 8.14 -13.09 20.10
N PHE A 104 8.18 -12.73 18.80
CA PHE A 104 7.44 -11.56 18.30
C PHE A 104 5.92 -11.78 18.30
N GLN A 105 5.44 -13.00 18.06
CA GLN A 105 4.02 -13.34 18.15
C GLN A 105 3.51 -13.25 19.58
N ASP A 106 4.24 -13.83 20.55
CA ASP A 106 3.90 -13.77 21.97
C ASP A 106 3.83 -12.30 22.43
N LEU A 107 4.86 -11.51 22.10
CA LEU A 107 4.86 -10.07 22.37
C LEU A 107 3.68 -9.35 21.73
N SER A 108 3.38 -9.65 20.47
CA SER A 108 2.30 -8.98 19.75
C SER A 108 0.96 -9.26 20.42
N SER A 109 0.70 -10.51 20.81
CA SER A 109 -0.52 -10.88 21.53
C SER A 109 -0.67 -10.12 22.86
N GLU A 110 0.42 -9.86 23.59
CA GLU A 110 0.37 -9.12 24.85
C GLU A 110 0.04 -7.63 24.67
N MET A 111 0.54 -7.00 23.61
CA MET A 111 0.43 -5.55 23.45
C MET A 111 -0.60 -5.08 22.40
N TYR A 112 -1.13 -5.98 21.56
CA TYR A 112 -1.97 -5.60 20.41
C TYR A 112 -3.19 -4.78 20.81
N SER A 113 -3.96 -5.25 21.78
CA SER A 113 -5.21 -4.59 22.22
C SER A 113 -4.95 -3.16 22.69
N TYR A 114 -3.87 -2.97 23.44
CA TYR A 114 -3.46 -1.65 23.94
C TYR A 114 -3.04 -0.71 22.80
N VAL A 115 -2.15 -1.14 21.90
CA VAL A 115 -1.70 -0.30 20.77
C VAL A 115 -2.87 -0.01 19.82
N CYS A 116 -3.78 -0.97 19.63
CA CYS A 116 -4.99 -0.79 18.83
C CYS A 116 -5.92 0.26 19.45
N ALA A 117 -6.15 0.22 20.77
CA ALA A 117 -6.96 1.21 21.48
C ALA A 117 -6.35 2.61 21.40
N LEU A 118 -5.03 2.72 21.55
CA LEU A 118 -4.31 3.98 21.37
C LEU A 118 -4.46 4.52 19.95
N TYR A 119 -4.29 3.67 18.93
CA TYR A 119 -4.48 4.08 17.54
C TYR A 119 -5.90 4.54 17.26
N SER A 120 -6.90 3.85 17.80
CA SER A 120 -8.31 4.24 17.68
C SER A 120 -8.56 5.60 18.34
N HIS A 121 -8.01 5.84 19.53
CA HIS A 121 -8.11 7.15 20.20
C HIS A 121 -7.45 8.26 19.37
N LEU A 122 -6.20 8.08 18.93
CA LEU A 122 -5.50 9.05 18.07
C LEU A 122 -6.27 9.33 16.78
N SER A 123 -6.87 8.30 16.19
CA SER A 123 -7.68 8.44 14.96
C SER A 123 -8.96 9.23 15.21
N GLN A 124 -9.63 9.02 16.35
CA GLN A 124 -10.82 9.77 16.73
C GLN A 124 -10.49 11.23 17.01
N THR A 125 -9.43 11.49 17.77
CA THR A 125 -8.94 12.85 18.01
C THR A 125 -8.56 13.53 16.69
N LEU A 126 -7.86 12.83 15.80
CA LEU A 126 -7.50 13.38 14.48
C LEU A 126 -8.73 13.83 13.70
N LEU A 127 -9.78 13.01 13.65
CA LEU A 127 -11.03 13.36 12.96
C LEU A 127 -11.67 14.63 13.55
N GLN A 128 -11.75 14.73 14.88
CA GLN A 128 -12.26 15.93 15.56
C GLN A 128 -11.44 17.18 15.22
N GLN A 129 -10.12 17.05 15.14
CA GLN A 129 -9.23 18.17 14.83
C GLN A 129 -9.32 18.58 13.35
N MET A 130 -9.55 17.63 12.44
CA MET A 130 -9.79 17.90 11.03
C MET A 130 -11.06 18.74 10.84
N GLU A 131 -12.12 18.45 11.60
CA GLU A 131 -13.36 19.24 11.62
C GLU A 131 -13.16 20.63 12.25
N ALA A 132 -12.35 20.73 13.31
CA ALA A 132 -12.05 22.00 13.97
C ALA A 132 -11.15 22.94 13.14
N GLY A 133 -10.42 22.41 12.16
CA GLY A 133 -9.64 23.19 11.18
C GLY A 133 -8.29 23.73 11.67
N ASN A 134 -7.79 23.30 12.84
CA ASN A 134 -6.46 23.71 13.31
C ASN A 134 -5.36 22.85 12.66
N ALA A 135 -4.76 23.35 11.58
CA ALA A 135 -3.76 22.63 10.79
C ALA A 135 -2.52 22.16 11.59
N GLU A 136 -2.08 22.92 12.59
CA GLU A 136 -0.92 22.57 13.42
C GLU A 136 -1.24 21.37 14.31
N ILE A 137 -2.38 21.41 15.00
CA ILE A 137 -2.84 20.30 15.87
C ILE A 137 -3.16 19.06 15.03
N VAL A 138 -3.77 19.23 13.85
CA VAL A 138 -4.02 18.13 12.91
C VAL A 138 -2.70 17.49 12.49
N GLY A 139 -1.71 18.29 12.09
CA GLY A 139 -0.38 17.80 11.72
C GLY A 139 0.27 16.99 12.83
N ALA A 140 0.37 17.54 14.04
CA ALA A 140 0.94 16.85 15.19
C ALA A 140 0.21 15.55 15.54
N THR A 141 -1.13 15.57 15.53
CA THR A 141 -1.94 14.38 15.83
C THR A 141 -1.79 13.32 14.73
N MET A 142 -1.74 13.75 13.47
CA MET A 142 -1.56 12.85 12.31
C MET A 142 -0.18 12.19 12.32
N GLU A 143 0.88 12.88 12.74
CA GLU A 143 2.20 12.28 12.91
C GLU A 143 2.20 11.17 13.96
N LYS A 144 1.57 11.42 15.13
CA LYS A 144 1.41 10.41 16.19
C LYS A 144 0.60 9.22 15.69
N ALA A 145 -0.53 9.46 15.02
CA ALA A 145 -1.37 8.43 14.44
C ALA A 145 -0.63 7.59 13.38
N LEU A 146 0.18 8.23 12.53
CA LEU A 146 1.00 7.57 11.52
C LEU A 146 2.08 6.66 12.13
N LEU A 147 2.77 7.12 13.18
CA LEU A 147 3.75 6.29 13.90
C LEU A 147 3.07 5.07 14.55
N CYS A 148 1.92 5.29 15.19
CA CYS A 148 1.13 4.22 15.80
C CYS A 148 0.62 3.21 14.74
N LEU A 149 0.14 3.70 13.58
CA LEU A 149 -0.26 2.83 12.46
C LEU A 149 0.91 1.98 11.95
N ARG A 150 2.12 2.52 11.91
CA ARG A 150 3.30 1.73 11.50
C ARG A 150 3.66 0.63 12.50
N VAL A 151 3.40 0.84 13.79
CA VAL A 151 3.49 -0.22 14.81
C VAL A 151 2.39 -1.26 14.55
N MET A 152 1.13 -0.81 14.47
CA MET A 152 -0.03 -1.67 14.21
C MET A 152 0.16 -2.55 12.97
N ARG A 153 0.60 -1.97 11.85
CA ARG A 153 0.92 -2.72 10.62
C ARG A 153 1.84 -3.92 10.88
N LYS A 154 2.90 -3.74 11.69
CA LYS A 154 3.84 -4.82 11.98
C LYS A 154 3.28 -5.86 12.93
N LEU A 155 2.52 -5.43 13.94
CA LEU A 155 1.84 -6.34 14.86
C LEU A 155 0.76 -7.16 14.12
N THR A 156 -0.08 -6.53 13.31
CA THR A 156 -1.14 -7.19 12.52
C THR A 156 -0.57 -8.25 11.57
N VAL A 157 0.48 -7.90 10.81
CA VAL A 157 1.01 -8.74 9.73
C VAL A 157 1.99 -9.80 10.23
N HIS A 158 2.83 -9.49 11.21
CA HIS A 158 3.88 -10.43 11.65
C HIS A 158 3.64 -10.98 13.07
N GLY A 159 2.71 -10.41 13.82
CA GLY A 159 2.39 -10.80 15.20
C GLY A 159 1.39 -11.94 15.32
N PHE A 160 0.72 -12.33 14.23
CA PHE A 160 -0.25 -13.41 14.22
C PHE A 160 0.05 -14.38 13.08
N LYS A 161 -0.15 -15.68 13.32
CA LYS A 161 -0.12 -16.71 12.25
C LYS A 161 -1.42 -16.75 11.46
N THR A 162 -2.53 -16.51 12.14
CA THR A 162 -3.89 -16.58 11.62
C THR A 162 -4.66 -15.33 12.06
N PRO A 163 -4.36 -14.14 11.49
CA PRO A 163 -4.99 -12.87 11.87
C PRO A 163 -6.51 -12.91 11.98
N HIS A 164 -7.19 -13.63 11.07
CA HIS A 164 -8.65 -13.78 11.06
C HIS A 164 -9.25 -14.47 12.29
N GLN A 165 -8.45 -15.13 13.12
CA GLN A 165 -8.92 -15.72 14.38
C GLN A 165 -8.98 -14.69 15.52
N THR A 166 -8.51 -13.46 15.30
CA THR A 166 -8.52 -12.39 16.31
C THR A 166 -9.45 -11.27 15.87
N ASN A 167 -10.63 -11.15 16.52
CA ASN A 167 -11.66 -10.16 16.15
C ASN A 167 -11.11 -8.73 16.12
N THR A 168 -10.33 -8.32 17.13
CA THR A 168 -9.74 -6.98 17.19
C THR A 168 -8.82 -6.68 16.00
N VAL A 169 -8.18 -7.71 15.43
CA VAL A 169 -7.36 -7.54 14.21
C VAL A 169 -8.26 -7.25 13.01
N MET A 170 -9.33 -8.02 12.86
CA MET A 170 -10.27 -7.88 11.75
C MET A 170 -11.06 -6.56 11.82
N GLU A 171 -11.51 -6.15 13.00
CA GLU A 171 -12.16 -4.85 13.25
C GLU A 171 -11.22 -3.68 12.93
N PHE A 172 -9.94 -3.79 13.34
CA PHE A 172 -8.93 -2.80 13.00
C PHE A 172 -8.79 -2.65 11.47
N VAL A 173 -8.66 -3.76 10.75
CA VAL A 173 -8.49 -3.74 9.29
C VAL A 173 -9.74 -3.19 8.60
N GLN A 174 -10.93 -3.60 9.03
CA GLN A 174 -12.20 -3.07 8.53
C GLN A 174 -12.32 -1.55 8.75
N SER A 175 -11.90 -1.05 9.91
CA SER A 175 -11.96 0.38 10.21
C SER A 175 -11.03 1.25 9.34
N LEU A 176 -10.07 0.66 8.61
CA LEU A 176 -9.19 1.40 7.71
C LEU A 176 -9.96 1.97 6.51
N TYR A 177 -11.00 1.30 6.01
CA TYR A 177 -11.74 1.78 4.83
C TYR A 177 -12.43 3.13 5.09
N GLU A 178 -13.12 3.26 6.23
CA GLU A 178 -13.76 4.53 6.62
C GLU A 178 -12.70 5.62 6.89
N ARG A 179 -11.57 5.24 7.48
CA ARG A 179 -10.46 6.19 7.72
C ARG A 179 -9.81 6.67 6.43
N ILE A 180 -9.61 5.80 5.45
CA ILE A 180 -9.10 6.16 4.12
C ILE A 180 -10.08 7.12 3.45
N LYS A 181 -11.38 6.80 3.45
CA LYS A 181 -12.43 7.69 2.93
C LYS A 181 -12.38 9.09 3.56
N ASN A 182 -12.32 9.18 4.89
CA ASN A 182 -12.28 10.48 5.57
C ASN A 182 -11.01 11.27 5.24
N LEU A 183 -9.87 10.60 5.11
CA LEU A 183 -8.61 11.26 4.73
C LEU A 183 -8.59 11.69 3.25
N LEU A 184 -9.19 10.93 2.34
CA LEU A 184 -9.34 11.35 0.94
C LEU A 184 -10.15 12.64 0.83
N GLN A 185 -11.22 12.77 1.60
CA GLN A 185 -12.01 14.01 1.66
C GLN A 185 -11.20 15.16 2.25
N TYR A 186 -10.49 14.92 3.36
CA TYR A 186 -9.67 15.94 4.00
C TYR A 186 -8.49 16.40 3.15
N ARG A 187 -7.95 15.54 2.28
CA ARG A 187 -6.90 15.90 1.33
C ARG A 187 -7.28 17.14 0.52
N GLN A 188 -8.56 17.28 0.11
CA GLN A 188 -9.06 18.45 -0.60
C GLN A 188 -8.94 19.75 0.20
N VAL A 189 -9.11 19.66 1.52
CA VAL A 189 -9.05 20.81 2.43
C VAL A 189 -7.61 21.32 2.57
N VAL A 190 -6.62 20.44 2.44
CA VAL A 190 -5.20 20.75 2.70
C VAL A 190 -4.37 20.91 1.43
N LEU A 191 -4.98 20.99 0.24
CA LEU A 191 -4.27 21.15 -1.03
C LEU A 191 -3.34 22.37 -1.08
N SER A 192 -3.64 23.43 -0.32
CA SER A 192 -2.82 24.65 -0.22
C SER A 192 -1.72 24.59 0.85
N ASN A 193 -1.64 23.52 1.64
CA ASN A 193 -0.63 23.32 2.68
C ASN A 193 0.25 22.12 2.34
N ASP A 194 1.33 22.35 1.59
CA ASP A 194 2.22 21.31 1.08
C ASP A 194 2.73 20.34 2.15
N THR A 195 3.05 20.86 3.34
CA THR A 195 3.57 20.02 4.43
C THR A 195 2.50 19.08 4.98
N LEU A 196 1.30 19.60 5.22
CA LEU A 196 0.18 18.80 5.72
C LEU A 196 -0.39 17.87 4.64
N LEU A 197 -0.40 18.31 3.38
CA LEU A 197 -0.76 17.49 2.23
C LEU A 197 0.17 16.28 2.11
N ALA A 198 1.49 16.50 2.12
CA ALA A 198 2.47 15.41 2.05
C ALA A 198 2.36 14.43 3.23
N LEU A 199 2.02 14.92 4.43
CA LEU A 199 1.76 14.08 5.59
C LEU A 199 0.46 13.25 5.42
N CYS A 200 -0.60 13.89 4.94
CA CYS A 200 -1.90 13.26 4.67
C CYS A 200 -1.78 12.15 3.62
N GLU A 201 -1.12 12.42 2.49
CA GLU A 201 -0.87 11.46 1.42
C GLU A 201 0.02 10.30 1.89
N LYS A 202 1.08 10.59 2.65
CA LYS A 202 1.91 9.55 3.28
C LYS A 202 1.07 8.67 4.22
N TYR A 203 0.14 9.25 4.96
CA TYR A 203 -0.71 8.51 5.88
C TYR A 203 -1.71 7.61 5.14
N LEU A 204 -2.36 8.12 4.09
CA LEU A 204 -3.20 7.34 3.18
C LEU A 204 -2.45 6.14 2.59
N VAL A 205 -1.25 6.36 2.05
CA VAL A 205 -0.42 5.29 1.46
C VAL A 205 -0.06 4.23 2.51
N VAL A 206 0.24 4.61 3.76
CA VAL A 206 0.55 3.64 4.81
C VAL A 206 -0.68 2.81 5.19
N GLN A 207 -1.90 3.37 5.16
CA GLN A 207 -3.13 2.60 5.37
C GLN A 207 -3.34 1.56 4.28
N CYS A 208 -3.21 1.94 3.00
CA CYS A 208 -3.29 0.98 1.89
C CYS A 208 -2.23 -0.13 2.02
N LYS A 209 -1.03 0.21 2.49
CA LYS A 209 0.03 -0.79 2.74
C LYS A 209 -0.28 -1.77 3.87
N VAL A 210 -1.17 -1.44 4.82
CA VAL A 210 -1.65 -2.42 5.80
C VAL A 210 -2.53 -3.46 5.12
N LEU A 211 -3.46 -3.00 4.25
CA LEU A 211 -4.32 -3.88 3.47
C LEU A 211 -3.48 -4.79 2.56
N TRP A 212 -2.50 -4.21 1.86
CA TRP A 212 -1.61 -4.95 0.96
C TRP A 212 -0.81 -6.01 1.70
N ASP A 213 -0.15 -5.65 2.80
CA ASP A 213 0.63 -6.62 3.56
C ASP A 213 -0.27 -7.74 4.16
N LEU A 214 -1.52 -7.45 4.53
CA LEU A 214 -2.42 -8.51 4.99
C LEU A 214 -2.78 -9.46 3.84
N LEU A 215 -3.09 -8.95 2.65
CA LEU A 215 -3.36 -9.75 1.46
C LEU A 215 -2.15 -10.62 1.07
N ASP A 216 -0.95 -10.02 1.04
CA ASP A 216 0.29 -10.68 0.60
C ASP A 216 0.77 -11.76 1.59
N PHE A 217 0.73 -11.48 2.89
CA PHE A 217 1.23 -12.42 3.90
C PHE A 217 0.16 -13.37 4.44
N HIS A 218 -1.12 -13.01 4.37
CA HIS A 218 -2.24 -13.75 4.96
C HIS A 218 -3.47 -13.72 4.06
N PRO A 219 -3.41 -14.24 2.82
CA PRO A 219 -4.49 -14.15 1.85
C PRO A 219 -5.82 -14.68 2.38
N PHE A 220 -5.82 -15.79 3.13
CA PHE A 220 -7.05 -16.32 3.76
C PHE A 220 -7.65 -15.37 4.80
N SER A 221 -6.82 -14.61 5.51
CA SER A 221 -7.34 -13.59 6.44
C SER A 221 -7.90 -12.38 5.72
N PHE A 222 -7.56 -12.17 4.45
CA PHE A 222 -8.05 -11.06 3.65
C PHE A 222 -9.38 -11.35 2.95
N VAL A 223 -9.83 -12.62 2.91
CA VAL A 223 -11.07 -13.05 2.20
C VAL A 223 -12.30 -12.19 2.55
N PRO A 224 -12.59 -11.86 3.83
CA PRO A 224 -13.74 -11.02 4.18
C PRO A 224 -13.69 -9.59 3.62
N PHE A 225 -12.51 -9.13 3.19
CA PHE A 225 -12.27 -7.78 2.69
C PHE A 225 -12.18 -7.70 1.17
N ILE A 226 -12.24 -8.83 0.44
CA ILE A 226 -12.15 -8.85 -1.04
C ILE A 226 -13.21 -7.94 -1.65
N ARG A 227 -14.48 -8.18 -1.31
CA ARG A 227 -15.61 -7.40 -1.83
C ARG A 227 -15.46 -5.93 -1.52
N MET A 228 -15.21 -5.62 -0.26
CA MET A 228 -15.03 -4.26 0.24
C MET A 228 -13.91 -3.53 -0.50
N THR A 229 -12.79 -4.20 -0.76
CA THR A 229 -11.65 -3.63 -1.51
C THR A 229 -12.03 -3.32 -2.95
N VAL A 230 -12.63 -4.28 -3.65
CA VAL A 230 -12.96 -4.12 -5.07
C VAL A 230 -14.03 -3.04 -5.25
N GLU A 231 -15.11 -3.08 -4.46
CA GLU A 231 -16.18 -2.07 -4.50
C GLU A 231 -15.65 -0.68 -4.13
N PHE A 232 -14.75 -0.58 -3.15
CA PHE A 232 -14.11 0.68 -2.79
C PHE A 232 -13.30 1.25 -3.96
N VAL A 233 -12.51 0.42 -4.66
CA VAL A 233 -11.75 0.85 -5.83
C VAL A 233 -12.67 1.25 -6.99
N LEU A 234 -13.70 0.47 -7.29
CA LEU A 234 -14.70 0.80 -8.31
C LEU A 234 -15.38 2.16 -8.03
N HIS A 235 -15.70 2.43 -6.76
CA HIS A 235 -16.32 3.69 -6.37
C HIS A 235 -15.36 4.88 -6.45
N TYR A 236 -14.14 4.77 -5.90
CA TYR A 236 -13.25 5.93 -5.80
C TYR A 236 -12.40 6.19 -7.04
N LEU A 237 -11.93 5.14 -7.73
CA LEU A 237 -11.04 5.32 -8.88
C LEU A 237 -11.82 5.43 -10.20
N PHE A 238 -12.96 4.76 -10.33
CA PHE A 238 -13.65 4.63 -11.62
C PHE A 238 -14.92 5.45 -11.74
N GLN A 239 -15.12 6.42 -10.83
CA GLN A 239 -16.19 7.41 -10.91
C GLN A 239 -15.59 8.80 -11.18
N PRO A 240 -16.03 9.52 -12.23
CA PRO A 240 -15.46 10.82 -12.60
C PRO A 240 -15.48 11.86 -11.47
N GLU A 241 -16.49 11.84 -10.61
CA GLU A 241 -16.69 12.80 -9.53
C GLU A 241 -15.59 12.70 -8.46
N ASN A 242 -14.94 11.54 -8.35
CA ASN A 242 -13.91 11.28 -7.34
C ASN A 242 -12.48 11.59 -7.82
N GLN A 243 -12.28 11.93 -9.10
CA GLN A 243 -10.95 12.19 -9.67
C GLN A 243 -10.16 13.25 -8.89
N VAL A 244 -10.86 14.28 -8.37
CA VAL A 244 -10.23 15.35 -7.58
C VAL A 244 -9.56 14.83 -6.30
N LEU A 245 -10.05 13.72 -5.73
CA LEU A 245 -9.55 13.13 -4.49
C LEU A 245 -8.22 12.41 -4.67
N LEU A 246 -7.93 11.96 -5.89
CA LEU A 246 -6.88 10.98 -6.18
C LEU A 246 -5.49 11.62 -6.35
N PHE A 247 -4.47 10.78 -6.18
CA PHE A 247 -3.08 11.07 -6.48
C PHE A 247 -2.35 9.75 -6.80
N ASP A 248 -1.30 9.80 -7.60
CA ASP A 248 -0.69 8.63 -8.24
C ASP A 248 -0.32 7.53 -7.26
N SER A 249 0.35 7.88 -6.16
CA SER A 249 0.74 6.88 -5.16
C SER A 249 -0.46 6.13 -4.57
N PHE A 250 -1.59 6.79 -4.33
CA PHE A 250 -2.80 6.13 -3.84
C PHE A 250 -3.46 5.26 -4.90
N VAL A 251 -3.50 5.73 -6.15
CA VAL A 251 -4.01 4.96 -7.28
C VAL A 251 -3.18 3.69 -7.46
N VAL A 252 -1.85 3.81 -7.50
CA VAL A 252 -0.91 2.68 -7.59
C VAL A 252 -1.13 1.67 -6.45
N GLN A 253 -1.28 2.10 -5.20
CA GLN A 253 -1.57 1.16 -4.11
C GLN A 253 -2.92 0.45 -4.29
N SER A 254 -3.94 1.18 -4.75
CA SER A 254 -5.29 0.65 -4.97
C SER A 254 -5.36 -0.35 -6.13
N LEU A 255 -4.74 -0.03 -7.27
CA LEU A 255 -4.65 -0.94 -8.41
C LEU A 255 -3.85 -2.19 -8.06
N ASN A 256 -2.77 -2.04 -7.29
CA ASN A 256 -2.00 -3.18 -6.80
C ASN A 256 -2.84 -4.08 -5.88
N LEU A 257 -3.62 -3.53 -4.95
CA LEU A 257 -4.55 -4.32 -4.13
C LEU A 257 -5.50 -5.17 -4.99
N VAL A 258 -6.12 -4.57 -6.01
CA VAL A 258 -7.01 -5.31 -6.92
C VAL A 258 -6.24 -6.39 -7.69
N LYS A 259 -5.05 -6.06 -8.22
CA LYS A 259 -4.17 -7.04 -8.89
C LYS A 259 -3.83 -8.21 -7.97
N GLY A 260 -3.49 -7.94 -6.71
CA GLY A 260 -3.20 -8.97 -5.71
C GLY A 260 -4.38 -9.90 -5.47
N ILE A 261 -5.61 -9.37 -5.42
CA ILE A 261 -6.83 -10.16 -5.30
C ILE A 261 -7.07 -11.03 -6.55
N VAL A 262 -6.93 -10.43 -7.73
CA VAL A 262 -7.15 -11.11 -9.02
C VAL A 262 -6.20 -12.29 -9.16
N LEU A 263 -4.90 -12.07 -8.94
CA LEU A 263 -3.84 -13.05 -9.17
C LEU A 263 -3.53 -13.97 -7.96
N CYS A 264 -4.23 -13.81 -6.84
CA CYS A 264 -3.98 -14.60 -5.64
C CYS A 264 -4.18 -16.10 -5.92
N ALA A 265 -3.10 -16.88 -5.79
CA ALA A 265 -3.11 -18.31 -6.08
C ALA A 265 -4.00 -19.07 -5.09
N GLU A 266 -4.05 -18.62 -3.83
CA GLU A 266 -4.86 -19.18 -2.76
C GLU A 266 -6.36 -19.02 -2.99
N TYR A 267 -6.77 -18.12 -3.90
CA TYR A 267 -8.19 -17.90 -4.26
C TYR A 267 -8.62 -18.68 -5.51
N ARG A 268 -7.72 -19.46 -6.12
CA ARG A 268 -8.03 -20.27 -7.30
C ARG A 268 -8.41 -21.70 -6.85
N PRO A 269 -9.63 -22.18 -7.12
CA PRO A 269 -10.01 -23.55 -6.82
C PRO A 269 -9.20 -24.54 -7.67
N GLY A 270 -9.22 -25.82 -7.28
CA GLY A 270 -8.68 -26.90 -8.11
C GLY A 270 -9.44 -27.03 -9.44
N LYS A 271 -8.85 -27.75 -10.40
CA LYS A 271 -9.48 -28.01 -11.72
C LYS A 271 -10.89 -28.61 -11.59
N VAL A 272 -11.07 -29.47 -10.60
CA VAL A 272 -12.38 -29.97 -10.15
C VAL A 272 -12.69 -29.17 -8.90
N ILE A 273 -13.71 -28.31 -8.96
CA ILE A 273 -14.02 -27.36 -7.88
C ILE A 273 -14.37 -28.12 -6.60
N GLU A 274 -15.11 -29.23 -6.73
CA GLU A 274 -15.55 -30.09 -5.63
C GLU A 274 -14.39 -30.71 -4.84
N ASP A 275 -13.21 -30.86 -5.46
CA ASP A 275 -12.01 -31.43 -4.83
C ASP A 275 -11.20 -30.39 -4.03
N THR A 276 -11.61 -29.11 -4.07
CA THR A 276 -10.94 -28.03 -3.35
C THR A 276 -11.15 -28.17 -1.84
N LYS A 277 -10.07 -28.49 -1.12
CA LYS A 277 -10.13 -28.80 0.32
C LYS A 277 -10.27 -27.58 1.23
N GLU A 278 -9.76 -26.43 0.80
CA GLU A 278 -9.70 -25.22 1.63
C GLU A 278 -11.00 -24.40 1.46
N PRO A 279 -11.86 -24.30 2.49
CA PRO A 279 -13.13 -23.58 2.38
C PRO A 279 -12.94 -22.09 2.08
N ALA A 280 -11.87 -21.48 2.60
CA ALA A 280 -11.58 -20.07 2.36
C ALA A 280 -11.26 -19.80 0.88
N THR A 281 -10.68 -20.76 0.15
CA THR A 281 -10.47 -20.66 -1.30
C THR A 281 -11.78 -20.60 -2.05
N LEU A 282 -12.73 -21.48 -1.71
CA LEU A 282 -14.06 -21.52 -2.36
C LEU A 282 -14.84 -20.23 -2.09
N GLU A 283 -14.78 -19.72 -0.86
CA GLU A 283 -15.43 -18.47 -0.50
C GLU A 283 -14.80 -17.27 -1.23
N ALA A 284 -13.47 -17.20 -1.30
CA ALA A 284 -12.78 -16.16 -2.07
C ALA A 284 -13.14 -16.21 -3.56
N TYR A 285 -13.19 -17.41 -4.14
CA TYR A 285 -13.57 -17.61 -5.53
C TYR A 285 -15.02 -17.16 -5.81
N ARG A 286 -15.94 -17.49 -4.90
CA ARG A 286 -17.33 -17.04 -4.96
C ARG A 286 -17.42 -15.51 -4.91
N ILE A 287 -16.77 -14.88 -3.92
CA ILE A 287 -16.76 -13.42 -3.80
C ILE A 287 -16.15 -12.77 -5.05
N LYS A 288 -15.02 -13.27 -5.55
CA LYS A 288 -14.40 -12.79 -6.81
C LYS A 288 -15.41 -12.80 -7.96
N SER A 289 -16.15 -13.91 -8.12
CA SER A 289 -17.13 -14.07 -9.19
C SER A 289 -18.31 -13.10 -9.08
N GLU A 290 -18.67 -12.70 -7.86
CA GLU A 290 -19.76 -11.75 -7.60
C GLU A 290 -19.36 -10.29 -7.78
N VAL A 291 -18.07 -9.95 -7.65
CA VAL A 291 -17.60 -8.56 -7.72
C VAL A 291 -16.96 -8.22 -9.06
N PHE A 292 -16.33 -9.20 -9.72
CA PHE A 292 -15.78 -9.05 -11.07
C PHE A 292 -16.82 -9.51 -12.11
N THR A 293 -17.98 -8.84 -12.11
CA THR A 293 -19.03 -9.06 -13.11
C THR A 293 -18.63 -8.50 -14.48
N PRO A 294 -19.28 -8.92 -15.58
CA PRO A 294 -19.06 -8.36 -16.91
C PRO A 294 -19.08 -6.82 -16.96
N GLU A 295 -19.99 -6.19 -16.23
CA GLU A 295 -20.16 -4.74 -16.16
C GLU A 295 -18.98 -4.08 -15.44
N SER A 296 -18.58 -4.63 -14.28
CA SER A 296 -17.44 -4.12 -13.52
C SER A 296 -16.14 -4.26 -14.32
N LEU A 297 -15.90 -5.40 -14.96
CA LEU A 297 -14.73 -5.66 -15.79
C LEU A 297 -14.67 -4.70 -16.99
N SER A 298 -15.81 -4.47 -17.65
CA SER A 298 -15.92 -3.51 -18.76
C SER A 298 -15.61 -2.08 -18.31
N LEU A 299 -16.14 -1.66 -17.14
CA LEU A 299 -15.87 -0.35 -16.55
C LEU A 299 -14.37 -0.20 -16.22
N MET A 300 -13.81 -1.18 -15.52
CA MET A 300 -12.37 -1.21 -15.18
C MET A 300 -11.51 -1.08 -16.44
N CYS A 301 -11.79 -1.88 -17.46
CA CYS A 301 -11.06 -1.87 -18.73
C CYS A 301 -11.03 -0.47 -19.36
N ARG A 302 -12.20 0.16 -19.52
CA ARG A 302 -12.30 1.50 -20.11
C ARG A 302 -11.56 2.53 -19.26
N GLN A 303 -11.77 2.53 -17.95
CA GLN A 303 -11.19 3.53 -17.05
C GLN A 303 -9.67 3.41 -16.92
N LEU A 304 -9.13 2.18 -16.91
CA LEU A 304 -7.68 1.95 -16.90
C LEU A 304 -7.03 2.58 -18.15
N ILE A 305 -7.61 2.34 -19.33
CA ILE A 305 -7.07 2.83 -20.61
C ILE A 305 -7.24 4.35 -20.73
N GLU A 306 -8.44 4.86 -20.48
CA GLU A 306 -8.79 6.26 -20.78
C GLU A 306 -8.22 7.28 -19.78
N ASN A 307 -7.91 6.85 -18.55
CA ASN A 307 -7.50 7.77 -17.47
C ASN A 307 -6.15 7.44 -16.83
N TYR A 308 -5.71 6.18 -16.85
CA TYR A 308 -4.54 5.74 -16.06
C TYR A 308 -3.39 5.15 -16.86
N LEU A 309 -3.59 4.88 -18.15
CA LEU A 309 -2.56 4.37 -19.07
C LEU A 309 -1.99 5.47 -19.97
N LEU A 310 -2.39 6.73 -19.75
CA LEU A 310 -1.96 7.90 -20.51
C LEU A 310 -0.47 8.20 -20.31
N LEU A 311 0.19 8.78 -21.31
CA LEU A 311 1.51 9.39 -21.13
C LEU A 311 1.34 10.67 -20.31
N SER A 312 2.08 10.77 -19.21
CA SER A 312 2.15 11.99 -18.40
C SER A 312 3.01 13.05 -19.08
N GLN A 313 2.91 14.30 -18.63
CA GLN A 313 3.81 15.38 -19.10
C GLN A 313 5.27 15.10 -18.74
N GLU A 314 5.49 14.45 -17.59
CA GLU A 314 6.84 14.02 -17.18
C GLU A 314 7.35 12.92 -18.12
N ASP A 315 6.49 11.96 -18.49
CA ASP A 315 6.84 10.87 -19.41
C ASP A 315 7.30 11.43 -20.76
N LEU A 316 6.55 12.41 -21.29
CA LEU A 316 6.90 13.10 -22.54
C LEU A 316 8.22 13.89 -22.40
N HIS A 317 8.44 14.53 -21.26
CA HIS A 317 9.68 15.26 -21.00
C HIS A 317 10.89 14.32 -20.91
N VAL A 318 10.77 13.19 -20.22
CA VAL A 318 11.82 12.16 -20.13
C VAL A 318 12.06 11.55 -21.51
N TRP A 319 11.01 11.30 -22.30
CA TRP A 319 11.16 10.83 -23.67
C TRP A 319 11.97 11.81 -24.53
N GLU A 320 11.70 13.11 -24.43
CA GLU A 320 12.44 14.15 -25.17
C GLU A 320 13.89 14.33 -24.69
N THR A 321 14.12 14.29 -23.38
CA THR A 321 15.42 14.64 -22.77
C THR A 321 16.35 13.45 -22.56
N ASN A 322 15.79 12.27 -22.29
CA ASN A 322 16.52 11.03 -22.02
C ASN A 322 15.75 9.78 -22.53
N PRO A 323 15.72 9.54 -23.85
CA PRO A 323 14.95 8.44 -24.45
C PRO A 323 15.43 7.04 -24.01
N GLU A 324 16.69 6.89 -23.59
CA GLU A 324 17.22 5.62 -23.08
C GLU A 324 16.60 5.27 -21.72
N GLU A 325 16.42 6.25 -20.85
CA GLU A 325 15.75 6.08 -19.55
C GLU A 325 14.27 5.78 -19.75
N PHE A 326 13.60 6.52 -20.62
CA PHE A 326 12.20 6.27 -20.98
C PHE A 326 11.99 4.82 -21.46
N ALA A 327 12.85 4.31 -22.35
CA ALA A 327 12.78 2.93 -22.83
C ALA A 327 13.13 1.88 -21.76
N ALA A 328 13.93 2.23 -20.75
CA ALA A 328 14.33 1.33 -19.67
C ALA A 328 13.27 1.21 -18.55
N GLU A 329 12.43 2.22 -18.35
CA GLU A 329 11.37 2.23 -17.32
C GLU A 329 10.28 1.17 -17.53
N GLU A 330 10.18 0.59 -18.73
CA GLU A 330 9.21 -0.47 -19.05
C GLU A 330 9.56 -1.84 -18.43
N GLY A 331 10.73 -1.97 -17.77
CA GLY A 331 11.22 -3.22 -17.20
C GLY A 331 11.07 -3.38 -15.67
N GLY A 332 10.93 -4.62 -15.19
CA GLY A 332 11.15 -4.99 -13.80
C GLY A 332 9.96 -4.75 -12.85
N GLU A 333 10.23 -4.15 -11.67
CA GLU A 333 9.23 -3.94 -10.61
C GLU A 333 8.62 -2.53 -10.62
N ALA A 334 8.77 -1.76 -11.71
CA ALA A 334 8.24 -0.40 -11.85
C ALA A 334 6.73 -0.32 -11.57
N TRP A 335 5.97 -1.36 -11.91
CA TRP A 335 4.53 -1.49 -11.63
C TRP A 335 4.14 -1.35 -10.16
N LYS A 336 5.08 -1.51 -9.21
CA LYS A 336 4.82 -1.33 -7.78
C LYS A 336 4.75 0.14 -7.37
N TYR A 337 5.28 1.05 -8.19
CA TYR A 337 5.54 2.44 -7.81
C TYR A 337 5.06 3.46 -8.85
N SER A 338 5.11 3.13 -10.14
CA SER A 338 4.75 4.03 -11.25
C SER A 338 3.35 3.74 -11.76
N LEU A 339 2.57 4.80 -12.03
CA LEU A 339 1.15 4.71 -12.40
C LEU A 339 0.93 3.94 -13.70
N ARG A 340 1.51 4.39 -14.82
CA ARG A 340 1.31 3.77 -16.15
C ARG A 340 1.73 2.27 -16.17
N PRO A 341 2.93 1.87 -15.68
CA PRO A 341 3.28 0.45 -15.57
C PRO A 341 2.35 -0.37 -14.66
N CYS A 342 1.87 0.23 -13.55
CA CYS A 342 0.91 -0.42 -12.65
C CYS A 342 -0.43 -0.69 -13.36
N THR A 343 -0.93 0.31 -14.10
CA THR A 343 -2.15 0.23 -14.88
C THR A 343 -2.06 -0.87 -15.94
N GLY A 344 -1.00 -0.87 -16.75
CA GLY A 344 -0.77 -1.89 -17.78
C GLY A 344 -0.69 -3.30 -17.20
N CYS A 345 -0.01 -3.46 -16.05
CA CYS A 345 0.04 -4.72 -15.32
C CYS A 345 -1.34 -5.21 -14.87
N LEU A 346 -2.17 -4.34 -14.29
CA LEU A 346 -3.52 -4.73 -13.86
C LEU A 346 -4.40 -5.06 -15.06
N PHE A 347 -4.35 -4.23 -16.12
CA PHE A 347 -5.08 -4.47 -17.37
C PHE A 347 -4.79 -5.86 -17.94
N LEU A 348 -3.51 -6.21 -18.10
CA LEU A 348 -3.09 -7.54 -18.55
C LEU A 348 -3.53 -8.65 -17.59
N SER A 349 -3.42 -8.41 -16.28
CA SER A 349 -3.84 -9.40 -15.28
C SER A 349 -5.34 -9.72 -15.36
N LEU A 350 -6.17 -8.71 -15.62
CA LEU A 350 -7.60 -8.89 -15.85
C LEU A 350 -7.86 -9.64 -17.16
N PHE A 351 -7.12 -9.31 -18.22
CA PHE A 351 -7.26 -10.00 -19.51
C PHE A 351 -6.91 -11.49 -19.38
N HIS A 352 -5.76 -11.82 -18.80
CA HIS A 352 -5.36 -13.23 -18.65
C HIS A 352 -6.27 -14.02 -17.70
N GLU A 353 -6.75 -13.42 -16.60
CA GLU A 353 -7.62 -14.12 -15.65
C GLU A 353 -9.03 -14.36 -16.21
N TYR A 354 -9.59 -13.41 -16.97
CA TYR A 354 -11.00 -13.44 -17.40
C TYR A 354 -11.21 -13.72 -18.89
N CYS A 355 -10.14 -13.95 -19.65
CA CYS A 355 -10.19 -14.27 -21.08
C CYS A 355 -9.51 -15.61 -21.42
N ASP A 356 -9.52 -16.55 -20.47
CA ASP A 356 -8.97 -17.90 -20.65
C ASP A 356 -9.56 -18.62 -21.87
N VAL A 357 -8.74 -19.49 -22.47
CA VAL A 357 -8.95 -20.10 -23.78
C VAL A 357 -10.20 -20.98 -23.76
N GLY A 358 -11.25 -20.53 -24.47
CA GLY A 358 -12.49 -21.29 -24.71
C GLY A 358 -13.76 -20.72 -24.08
N SER A 359 -13.66 -19.64 -23.28
CA SER A 359 -14.83 -18.91 -22.77
C SER A 359 -15.00 -17.54 -23.45
N TYR A 360 -16.23 -17.02 -23.47
CA TYR A 360 -16.50 -15.67 -23.93
C TYR A 360 -15.81 -14.64 -23.02
N CYS A 361 -14.80 -13.96 -23.55
CA CYS A 361 -14.12 -12.87 -22.85
C CYS A 361 -14.92 -11.58 -23.02
N VAL A 362 -15.42 -11.03 -21.91
CA VAL A 362 -16.14 -9.74 -21.92
C VAL A 362 -15.26 -8.55 -22.34
N LEU A 363 -13.94 -8.64 -22.13
CA LEU A 363 -13.02 -7.53 -22.37
C LEU A 363 -12.67 -7.32 -23.84
N ARG A 364 -12.68 -8.38 -24.67
CA ARG A 364 -12.40 -8.29 -26.11
C ARG A 364 -13.38 -7.37 -26.86
N PRO A 365 -14.71 -7.55 -26.77
CA PRO A 365 -15.65 -6.66 -27.46
C PRO A 365 -15.58 -5.22 -26.94
N VAL A 366 -15.19 -5.00 -25.68
CA VAL A 366 -14.95 -3.66 -25.13
C VAL A 366 -13.77 -3.00 -25.84
N LEU A 367 -12.63 -3.68 -25.96
CA LEU A 367 -11.47 -3.17 -26.68
C LEU A 367 -11.76 -2.91 -28.17
N ILE A 368 -12.48 -3.82 -28.82
CA ILE A 368 -12.86 -3.66 -30.23
C ILE A 368 -13.79 -2.45 -30.42
N SER A 369 -14.76 -2.26 -29.51
CA SER A 369 -15.63 -1.06 -29.49
C SER A 369 -14.79 0.21 -29.34
N MET A 370 -13.88 0.26 -28.37
CA MET A 370 -12.99 1.41 -28.17
C MET A 370 -12.11 1.68 -29.39
N LEU A 371 -11.54 0.62 -29.99
CA LEU A 371 -10.73 0.72 -31.20
C LEU A 371 -11.52 1.34 -32.34
N ASN A 372 -12.70 0.78 -32.63
CA ASN A 372 -13.59 1.26 -33.69
C ASN A 372 -14.04 2.71 -33.47
N GLU A 373 -14.33 3.11 -32.22
CA GLU A 373 -14.69 4.48 -31.85
C GLU A 373 -13.52 5.47 -32.02
N SER A 374 -12.27 4.98 -31.90
CA SER A 374 -11.06 5.78 -32.09
C SER A 374 -10.59 5.86 -33.55
N MET A 375 -11.25 5.14 -34.47
CA MET A 375 -10.89 5.13 -35.89
C MET A 375 -11.20 6.48 -36.53
N GLY A 376 -10.15 7.18 -36.94
CA GLY A 376 -10.24 8.51 -37.53
C GLY A 376 -8.93 9.29 -37.40
N LEU A 377 -8.78 10.29 -38.26
CA LEU A 377 -7.68 11.25 -38.17
C LEU A 377 -7.90 12.17 -36.97
N ILE A 378 -6.87 12.29 -36.15
CA ILE A 378 -6.84 13.25 -35.04
C ILE A 378 -6.03 14.47 -35.53
N PRO A 379 -6.53 15.70 -35.36
CA PRO A 379 -5.76 16.90 -35.64
C PRO A 379 -4.42 16.89 -34.87
N PRO A 380 -3.28 17.24 -35.50
CA PRO A 380 -1.97 17.22 -34.85
C PRO A 380 -1.84 18.11 -33.61
N ASP A 381 -2.72 19.09 -33.46
CA ASP A 381 -2.79 20.04 -32.34
C ASP A 381 -3.62 19.52 -31.15
N ASP A 382 -4.41 18.45 -31.31
CA ASP A 382 -5.21 17.87 -30.23
C ASP A 382 -4.42 16.78 -29.47
N MET A 383 -3.44 17.23 -28.68
CA MET A 383 -2.59 16.35 -27.86
C MET A 383 -3.38 15.44 -26.93
N ASN A 384 -4.51 15.90 -26.39
CA ASN A 384 -5.33 15.09 -25.47
C ASN A 384 -5.92 13.87 -26.17
N ARG A 385 -6.44 14.04 -27.40
CA ARG A 385 -6.94 12.91 -28.19
C ARG A 385 -5.81 12.00 -28.65
N ILE A 386 -4.64 12.56 -28.99
CA ILE A 386 -3.45 11.78 -29.38
C ILE A 386 -3.02 10.86 -28.23
N ILE A 387 -2.88 11.39 -27.01
CA ILE A 387 -2.46 10.60 -25.83
C ILE A 387 -3.48 9.52 -25.48
N LYS A 388 -4.78 9.79 -25.61
CA LYS A 388 -5.82 8.77 -25.41
C LYS A 388 -5.74 7.66 -26.46
N LYS A 389 -5.46 8.00 -27.72
CA LYS A 389 -5.27 7.03 -28.79
C LYS A 389 -3.99 6.21 -28.58
N ASP A 390 -2.91 6.82 -28.13
CA ASP A 390 -1.67 6.13 -27.71
C ASP A 390 -1.97 5.09 -26.62
N ALA A 391 -2.65 5.48 -25.55
CA ALA A 391 -2.98 4.56 -24.46
C ALA A 391 -3.84 3.38 -24.93
N LEU A 392 -4.79 3.60 -25.82
CA LEU A 392 -5.57 2.53 -26.43
C LEU A 392 -4.69 1.61 -27.30
N TYR A 393 -3.81 2.18 -28.11
CA TYR A 393 -2.90 1.39 -28.97
C TYR A 393 -1.91 0.58 -28.13
N ASN A 394 -1.42 1.15 -27.02
CA ASN A 394 -0.63 0.45 -26.04
C ASN A 394 -1.43 -0.74 -25.45
N ALA A 395 -2.67 -0.52 -25.02
CA ALA A 395 -3.53 -1.59 -24.49
C ALA A 395 -3.79 -2.72 -25.50
N ILE A 396 -4.06 -2.39 -26.77
CA ILE A 396 -4.20 -3.36 -27.85
C ILE A 396 -2.89 -4.13 -28.07
N GLY A 397 -1.75 -3.44 -28.04
CA GLY A 397 -0.42 -4.06 -28.14
C GLY A 397 -0.12 -5.02 -27.00
N LEU A 398 -0.49 -4.65 -25.77
CA LEU A 398 -0.34 -5.51 -24.58
C LEU A 398 -1.19 -6.79 -24.71
N ALA A 399 -2.43 -6.69 -25.20
CA ALA A 399 -3.36 -7.81 -25.38
C ALA A 399 -3.34 -8.42 -26.79
N ALA A 400 -2.28 -8.18 -27.58
CA ALA A 400 -2.27 -8.54 -29.01
C ALA A 400 -2.39 -10.05 -29.24
N PHE A 401 -1.81 -10.87 -28.36
CA PHE A 401 -1.88 -12.32 -28.47
C PHE A 401 -3.32 -12.83 -28.31
N GLU A 402 -4.06 -12.29 -27.35
CA GLU A 402 -5.43 -12.67 -27.06
C GLU A 402 -6.46 -12.07 -28.02
N LEU A 403 -6.08 -11.05 -28.78
CA LEU A 403 -6.89 -10.39 -29.80
C LEU A 403 -6.63 -10.89 -31.22
N PHE A 404 -5.63 -11.77 -31.42
CA PHE A 404 -5.16 -12.22 -32.74
C PHE A 404 -6.29 -12.73 -33.66
N ASP A 405 -7.23 -13.50 -33.11
CA ASP A 405 -8.34 -14.07 -33.89
C ASP A 405 -9.51 -13.09 -34.10
N GLU A 406 -9.55 -11.95 -33.38
CA GLU A 406 -10.67 -11.01 -33.39
C GLU A 406 -10.36 -9.68 -34.07
N VAL A 407 -9.08 -9.31 -34.19
CA VAL A 407 -8.62 -8.09 -34.84
C VAL A 407 -7.83 -8.44 -36.10
N ASP A 408 -8.28 -7.94 -37.25
CA ASP A 408 -7.50 -7.99 -38.49
C ASP A 408 -6.39 -6.94 -38.42
N PHE A 409 -5.25 -7.32 -37.83
CA PHE A 409 -4.10 -6.44 -37.65
C PHE A 409 -3.50 -5.97 -38.98
N ASP A 410 -3.56 -6.78 -40.04
CA ASP A 410 -3.06 -6.41 -41.37
C ASP A 410 -3.92 -5.29 -41.97
N HIS A 411 -5.24 -5.46 -41.92
CA HIS A 411 -6.16 -4.43 -42.37
C HIS A 411 -6.05 -3.16 -41.54
N TRP A 412 -6.00 -3.29 -40.21
CA TRP A 412 -5.87 -2.15 -39.31
C TRP A 412 -4.57 -1.37 -39.57
N PHE A 413 -3.44 -2.07 -39.69
CA PHE A 413 -2.16 -1.46 -40.02
C PHE A 413 -2.23 -0.71 -41.36
N SER A 414 -2.84 -1.30 -42.39
CA SER A 414 -2.99 -0.66 -43.70
C SER A 414 -3.82 0.62 -43.67
N GLN A 415 -4.83 0.71 -42.79
CA GLN A 415 -5.63 1.93 -42.64
C GLN A 415 -4.85 3.05 -41.92
N VAL A 416 -4.00 2.69 -40.96
CA VAL A 416 -3.17 3.64 -40.22
C VAL A 416 -1.95 4.09 -41.05
N SER A 417 -1.39 3.21 -41.88
CA SER A 417 -0.17 3.47 -42.68
C SER A 417 -0.40 4.15 -44.03
N ASN A 418 -1.65 4.24 -44.50
CA ASN A 418 -2.01 4.99 -45.71
C ASN A 418 -2.22 6.50 -45.43
N ILE A 419 -1.77 6.95 -44.26
CA ILE A 419 -1.67 8.33 -43.78
C ILE A 419 -0.18 8.60 -43.61
#